data_AF-A0A6A4AS72-F1
#
_entry.id   AF-A0A6A4AS72-F1
#
_cell.length_a   1.000
_cell.length_b   1.000
_cell.length_c   1.000
_cell.angle_alpha   90.00
_cell.angle_beta   90.00
_cell.angle_gamma   90.00
#
_symmetry.space_group_name_H-M   'P 1'
#
loop_
_entity.id
_entity.type
_entity.pdbx_description
1 polymer ?
#
loop_
_entity_poly.entity_id
_entity_poly.type
_entity_poly.pdbx_seq_one_letter_code
_entity_poly.pdbx_strand_id
1 'polypeptide(L)'
;ASVVNGTPPGFAVGTTGGGNTKPVYPTTIKELAAALSGNEPSVIVLKQEFRFVNTEGSKTEKGCRPKNNIDCIAKKNGVMGQDAIQPSFSQCDGSWVNVTYDMAVITPLTVGSHKTLVGEGTKGVLNGKGLMITGSNVIVQNIHITNLNPHVIWGGDAITIRGDGNVAPKGIWIDHQLGL
;
A
#
# COMPACT_ATOMS: atom_id res chain seq x y z
N ALA A 1 13.57 22.06 10.68
CA ALA A 1 14.40 21.05 9.97
C ALA A 1 13.49 20.20 9.10
N SER A 2 13.94 19.79 7.92
CA SER A 2 13.19 18.86 7.05
C SER A 2 12.94 17.55 7.80
N VAL A 3 11.72 17.01 7.70
CA VAL A 3 11.40 15.66 8.22
C VAL A 3 11.83 14.55 7.25
N VAL A 4 12.09 14.91 6.00
CA VAL A 4 12.66 14.02 4.97
C VAL A 4 14.18 14.01 5.11
N ASN A 5 14.76 12.82 5.11
CA ASN A 5 16.21 12.61 5.11
C ASN A 5 16.72 12.40 3.68
N GLY A 6 17.79 13.11 3.29
CA GLY A 6 18.36 13.02 1.95
C GLY A 6 17.54 13.73 0.86
N THR A 7 17.89 13.44 -0.40
CA THR A 7 17.25 14.02 -1.60
C THR A 7 17.02 12.95 -2.67
N PRO A 8 15.91 13.01 -3.43
CA PRO A 8 15.63 12.02 -4.47
C PRO A 8 16.72 11.98 -5.55
N PRO A 9 17.31 10.80 -5.85
CA PRO A 9 18.23 10.62 -6.97
C PRO A 9 17.49 10.16 -8.24
N GLY A 10 18.24 10.05 -9.36
CA GLY A 10 17.76 9.44 -10.60
C GLY A 10 16.60 10.18 -11.26
N PHE A 11 15.64 9.45 -11.83
CA PHE A 11 14.51 10.03 -12.55
C PHE A 11 13.58 10.89 -11.68
N ALA A 12 13.65 10.75 -10.35
CA ALA A 12 12.82 11.52 -9.42
C ALA A 12 13.53 12.79 -8.89
N VAL A 13 14.71 13.15 -9.40
CA VAL A 13 15.46 14.34 -8.97
C VAL A 13 14.59 15.60 -9.02
N GLY A 14 14.69 16.43 -7.98
CA GLY A 14 13.88 17.63 -7.82
C GLY A 14 12.49 17.41 -7.23
N THR A 15 12.11 16.18 -6.87
CA THR A 15 10.89 15.93 -6.09
C THR A 15 11.01 16.57 -4.70
N THR A 16 10.00 17.36 -4.32
CA THR A 16 9.95 18.11 -3.07
C THR A 16 8.82 17.67 -2.13
N GLY A 17 7.87 16.89 -2.65
CA GLY A 17 6.70 16.44 -1.88
C GLY A 17 5.85 17.62 -1.42
N GLY A 18 5.50 17.61 -0.13
CA GLY A 18 4.83 18.71 0.57
C GLY A 18 5.73 19.91 0.89
N GLY A 19 7.00 19.89 0.50
CA GLY A 19 7.95 20.98 0.68
C GLY A 19 8.16 21.35 2.15
N ASN A 20 8.09 22.66 2.45
CA ASN A 20 8.30 23.21 3.79
C ASN A 20 6.98 23.44 4.57
N THR A 21 5.89 22.81 4.16
CA THR A 21 4.62 22.93 4.90
C THR A 21 4.79 22.42 6.34
N LYS A 22 4.06 23.04 7.27
CA LYS A 22 4.10 22.65 8.68
C LYS A 22 3.62 21.19 8.79
N PRO A 23 4.40 20.30 9.42
CA PRO A 23 3.99 18.90 9.55
C PRO A 23 2.66 18.75 10.29
N VAL A 24 1.81 17.86 9.78
CA VAL A 24 0.63 17.34 10.45
C VAL A 24 0.90 15.94 10.99
N TYR A 25 0.22 15.61 12.08
CA TYR A 25 0.40 14.34 12.81
C TYR A 25 -0.97 13.69 12.99
N PRO A 26 -1.46 12.96 11.98
CA PRO A 26 -2.73 12.27 12.09
C PRO A 26 -2.74 11.34 13.31
N THR A 27 -3.88 11.25 13.96
CA THR A 27 -4.12 10.35 15.09
C THR A 27 -5.18 9.30 14.77
N THR A 28 -5.97 9.53 13.72
CA THR A 28 -6.99 8.60 13.24
C THR A 28 -6.80 8.23 11.77
N ILE A 29 -7.33 7.07 11.37
CA ILE A 29 -7.36 6.64 9.96
C ILE A 29 -8.00 7.71 9.06
N LYS A 30 -9.08 8.34 9.54
CA LYS A 30 -9.80 9.37 8.78
C LYS A 30 -8.95 10.61 8.56
N GLU A 31 -8.23 11.06 9.58
CA GLU A 31 -7.29 12.18 9.46
C GLU A 31 -6.14 11.86 8.50
N LEU A 32 -5.61 10.63 8.55
CA LEU A 32 -4.56 10.19 7.65
C LEU A 32 -5.04 10.18 6.19
N ALA A 33 -6.20 9.57 5.93
CA ALA A 33 -6.80 9.53 4.60
C ALA A 33 -7.07 10.93 4.05
N ALA A 34 -7.62 11.82 4.89
CA ALA A 34 -7.88 13.21 4.51
C ALA A 34 -6.58 13.96 4.17
N ALA A 35 -5.53 13.82 4.99
CA ALA A 35 -4.27 14.49 4.78
C ALA A 35 -3.53 14.02 3.51
N LEU A 36 -3.67 12.74 3.14
CA LEU A 36 -3.09 12.16 1.92
C LEU A 36 -3.86 12.55 0.65
N SER A 37 -5.15 12.80 0.78
CA SER A 37 -6.02 13.14 -0.36
C SER A 37 -5.82 14.58 -0.86
N GLY A 38 -6.34 14.86 -2.06
CA GLY A 38 -6.29 16.19 -2.66
C GLY A 38 -4.89 16.62 -3.11
N ASN A 39 -4.76 17.84 -3.63
CA ASN A 39 -3.52 18.31 -4.27
C ASN A 39 -2.79 19.42 -3.49
N GLU A 40 -3.31 19.83 -2.34
CA GLU A 40 -2.63 20.84 -1.50
C GLU A 40 -1.34 20.28 -0.88
N PRO A 41 -0.24 21.05 -0.87
CA PRO A 41 1.01 20.62 -0.25
C PRO A 41 0.81 20.21 1.22
N SER A 42 1.29 19.01 1.58
CA SER A 42 1.15 18.50 2.95
C SER A 42 2.33 17.61 3.35
N VAL A 43 2.86 17.85 4.54
CA VAL A 43 3.88 17.02 5.20
C VAL A 43 3.22 16.25 6.34
N ILE A 44 3.18 14.93 6.22
CA ILE A 44 2.41 14.02 7.05
C ILE A 44 3.40 13.09 7.76
N VAL A 45 3.41 13.15 9.09
CA VAL A 45 4.35 12.36 9.90
C VAL A 45 3.59 11.32 10.72
N LEU A 46 3.88 10.04 10.47
CA LEU A 46 3.31 8.92 11.20
C LEU A 46 4.11 8.65 12.47
N LYS A 47 3.48 8.87 13.62
CA LYS A 47 4.06 8.61 14.95
C LYS A 47 3.52 7.35 15.63
N GLN A 48 2.73 6.57 14.91
CA GLN A 48 2.06 5.37 15.41
C GLN A 48 1.68 4.45 14.25
N GLU A 49 1.33 3.21 14.60
CA GLU A 49 0.65 2.29 13.69
C GLU A 49 -0.78 2.77 13.40
N PHE A 50 -1.16 2.72 12.13
CA PHE A 50 -2.54 2.83 11.69
C PHE A 50 -3.04 1.45 11.27
N ARG A 51 -3.93 0.88 12.08
CA ARG A 51 -4.49 -0.46 11.86
C ARG A 51 -5.82 -0.40 11.12
N PHE A 52 -5.83 -0.86 9.88
CA PHE A 52 -7.00 -0.95 8.99
C PHE A 52 -7.63 -2.35 8.94
N VAL A 53 -6.95 -3.36 9.47
CA VAL A 53 -7.48 -4.72 9.56
C VAL A 53 -8.85 -4.70 10.26
N ASN A 54 -9.82 -5.35 9.64
CA ASN A 54 -11.22 -5.47 10.04
C ASN A 54 -12.02 -4.15 10.05
N THR A 55 -11.48 -3.03 9.53
CA THR A 55 -12.23 -1.76 9.54
C THR A 55 -13.29 -1.67 8.42
N GLU A 56 -13.17 -2.50 7.39
CA GLU A 56 -14.10 -2.54 6.24
C GLU A 56 -14.76 -3.91 6.04
N GLY A 57 -14.68 -4.77 7.06
CA GLY A 57 -15.24 -6.12 7.04
C GLY A 57 -14.45 -7.11 6.20
N SER A 58 -15.04 -8.29 5.98
CA SER A 58 -14.44 -9.39 5.24
C SER A 58 -15.37 -9.89 4.14
N LYS A 59 -14.81 -10.44 3.07
CA LYS A 59 -15.58 -11.08 1.99
C LYS A 59 -15.16 -12.53 1.84
N THR A 60 -16.16 -13.40 1.61
CA THR A 60 -15.95 -14.82 1.27
C THR A 60 -16.53 -15.09 -0.10
N GLU A 61 -15.73 -15.66 -1.00
CA GLU A 61 -16.19 -16.01 -2.35
C GLU A 61 -15.40 -17.17 -2.95
N LYS A 62 -15.78 -17.58 -4.17
CA LYS A 62 -15.04 -18.58 -4.92
C LYS A 62 -13.73 -17.99 -5.42
N GLY A 63 -12.64 -18.63 -5.03
CA GLY A 63 -11.29 -18.38 -5.51
C GLY A 63 -10.70 -19.61 -6.17
N CYS A 64 -9.42 -19.51 -6.52
CA CYS A 64 -8.66 -20.58 -7.11
C CYS A 64 -7.54 -21.00 -6.16
N ARG A 65 -7.33 -22.30 -6.01
CA ARG A 65 -6.06 -22.87 -5.58
C ARG A 65 -5.28 -23.22 -6.84
N PRO A 66 -4.31 -22.37 -7.25
CA PRO A 66 -3.69 -22.52 -8.56
C PRO A 66 -2.80 -23.76 -8.59
N LYS A 67 -2.49 -24.26 -9.79
CA LYS A 67 -1.76 -25.53 -9.95
C LYS A 67 -0.41 -25.54 -9.24
N ASN A 68 0.33 -24.44 -9.29
CA ASN A 68 1.61 -24.31 -8.58
C ASN A 68 1.47 -24.47 -7.05
N ASN A 69 0.37 -24.01 -6.46
CA ASN A 69 0.10 -24.19 -5.04
C ASN A 69 -0.27 -25.64 -4.73
N ILE A 70 -1.06 -26.30 -5.57
CA ILE A 70 -1.34 -27.74 -5.46
C ILE A 70 -0.04 -28.56 -5.47
N ASP A 71 0.83 -28.29 -6.43
CA ASP A 71 2.12 -28.96 -6.57
C ASP A 71 3.05 -28.67 -5.38
N CYS A 72 2.99 -27.46 -4.80
CA CYS A 72 3.73 -27.09 -3.60
C CYS A 72 3.25 -27.90 -2.38
N ILE A 73 1.94 -27.93 -2.14
CA ILE A 73 1.33 -28.67 -1.02
C ILE A 73 1.66 -30.17 -1.11
N ALA A 74 1.66 -30.73 -2.33
CA ALA A 74 1.99 -32.15 -2.56
C ALA A 74 3.41 -32.52 -2.11
N LYS A 75 4.35 -31.57 -2.05
CA LYS A 75 5.73 -31.80 -1.57
C LYS A 75 5.83 -32.01 -0.06
N LYS A 76 4.82 -31.63 0.73
CA LYS A 76 4.79 -31.77 2.21
C LYS A 76 6.02 -31.19 2.90
N ASN A 77 6.56 -30.09 2.41
CA ASN A 77 7.77 -29.44 2.92
C ASN A 77 7.51 -28.39 4.01
N GLY A 78 6.28 -28.32 4.55
CA GLY A 78 5.89 -27.35 5.57
C GLY A 78 5.56 -25.95 5.05
N VAL A 79 5.63 -25.71 3.73
CA VAL A 79 5.28 -24.43 3.11
C VAL A 79 3.90 -24.55 2.47
N MET A 80 3.06 -23.53 2.65
CA MET A 80 1.80 -23.38 1.92
C MET A 80 1.94 -22.21 0.94
N GLY A 81 1.56 -22.43 -0.31
CA GLY A 81 1.42 -21.33 -1.26
C GLY A 81 0.12 -20.56 -1.01
N GLN A 82 -0.08 -19.51 -1.79
CA GLN A 82 -1.27 -18.67 -1.72
C GLN A 82 -2.39 -19.27 -2.57
N ASP A 83 -3.61 -19.20 -2.05
CA ASP A 83 -4.79 -19.26 -2.91
C ASP A 83 -4.94 -17.92 -3.65
N ALA A 84 -5.90 -17.79 -4.56
CA ALA A 84 -6.13 -16.57 -5.32
C ALA A 84 -7.61 -16.21 -5.26
N ILE A 85 -7.90 -14.92 -5.09
CA ILE A 85 -9.21 -14.40 -5.50
C ILE A 85 -9.31 -14.62 -7.02
N GLN A 86 -10.48 -15.04 -7.51
CA GLN A 86 -10.68 -15.28 -8.95
C GLN A 86 -11.20 -14.01 -9.64
N PRO A 87 -10.36 -13.23 -10.35
CA PRO A 87 -10.85 -12.10 -11.14
C PRO A 87 -11.53 -12.56 -12.43
N SER A 88 -12.30 -11.67 -13.04
CA SER A 88 -13.00 -11.93 -14.30
C SER A 88 -12.10 -12.02 -15.54
N PHE A 89 -10.87 -11.48 -15.46
CA PHE A 89 -9.91 -11.46 -16.56
C PHE A 89 -8.95 -12.67 -16.56
N SER A 90 -9.10 -13.61 -15.64
CA SER A 90 -8.35 -14.87 -15.63
C SER A 90 -9.28 -16.06 -15.42
N GLN A 91 -8.74 -17.27 -15.57
CA GLN A 91 -9.43 -18.52 -15.27
C GLN A 91 -8.62 -19.30 -14.23
N CYS A 92 -9.31 -20.08 -13.39
CA CYS A 92 -8.65 -20.96 -12.45
C CYS A 92 -8.01 -22.14 -13.19
N ASP A 93 -6.70 -22.29 -13.07
CA ASP A 93 -5.92 -23.37 -13.68
C ASP A 93 -5.77 -24.62 -12.78
N GLY A 94 -6.27 -24.53 -11.55
CA GLY A 94 -6.19 -25.57 -10.54
C GLY A 94 -7.57 -25.96 -10.03
N SER A 95 -7.79 -25.84 -8.72
CA SER A 95 -9.04 -26.25 -8.07
C SER A 95 -9.77 -25.08 -7.45
N TRP A 96 -11.10 -25.09 -7.53
CA TRP A 96 -11.93 -24.06 -6.91
C TRP A 96 -11.96 -24.24 -5.39
N VAL A 97 -11.74 -23.15 -4.66
CA VAL A 97 -11.79 -23.09 -3.20
C VAL A 97 -12.63 -21.90 -2.75
N ASN A 98 -13.06 -21.88 -1.49
CA ASN A 98 -13.59 -20.65 -0.90
C ASN A 98 -12.43 -19.87 -0.29
N VAL A 99 -12.31 -18.60 -0.63
CA VAL A 99 -11.34 -17.68 -0.02
C VAL A 99 -12.08 -16.66 0.83
N THR A 100 -11.53 -16.33 1.99
CA THR A 100 -12.01 -15.27 2.88
C THR A 100 -10.90 -14.26 3.08
N TYR A 101 -11.16 -12.98 2.88
CA TYR A 101 -10.14 -11.94 2.95
C TYR A 101 -10.71 -10.61 3.45
N ASP A 102 -9.82 -9.76 3.97
CA ASP A 102 -10.15 -8.45 4.51
C ASP A 102 -10.39 -7.43 3.39
N MET A 103 -11.50 -6.70 3.45
CA MET A 103 -11.88 -5.74 2.41
C MET A 103 -11.11 -4.42 2.50
N ALA A 104 -10.53 -4.08 3.65
CA ALA A 104 -9.79 -2.84 3.81
C ALA A 104 -8.54 -2.79 2.93
N VAL A 105 -7.96 -3.95 2.57
CA VAL A 105 -6.79 -4.00 1.68
C VAL A 105 -7.17 -3.69 0.22
N ILE A 106 -8.42 -3.98 -0.18
CA ILE A 106 -8.90 -3.83 -1.56
C ILE A 106 -9.05 -2.35 -1.96
N THR A 107 -9.31 -1.48 -0.99
CA THR A 107 -9.53 -0.03 -1.16
C THR A 107 -8.32 0.77 -0.64
N PRO A 108 -7.28 1.03 -1.45
CA PRO A 108 -6.06 1.69 -0.98
C PRO A 108 -6.30 3.15 -0.56
N LEU A 109 -5.40 3.71 0.26
CA LEU A 109 -5.40 5.14 0.55
C LEU A 109 -4.95 5.92 -0.69
N THR A 110 -5.81 6.80 -1.21
CA THR A 110 -5.45 7.67 -2.32
C THR A 110 -4.48 8.75 -1.86
N VAL A 111 -3.34 8.86 -2.55
CA VAL A 111 -2.33 9.90 -2.35
C VAL A 111 -2.34 10.84 -3.55
N GLY A 112 -2.78 12.07 -3.31
CA GLY A 112 -2.78 13.12 -4.32
C GLY A 112 -1.43 13.82 -4.47
N SER A 113 -1.41 14.97 -5.14
CA SER A 113 -0.15 15.65 -5.48
C SER A 113 0.45 16.40 -4.28
N HIS A 114 1.76 16.68 -4.33
CA HIS A 114 2.46 17.51 -3.32
C HIS A 114 2.40 16.93 -1.91
N LYS A 115 2.61 15.62 -1.78
CA LYS A 115 2.55 14.92 -0.48
C LYS A 115 3.92 14.47 -0.03
N THR A 116 4.20 14.64 1.25
CA THR A 116 5.30 14.00 1.94
C THR A 116 4.71 13.13 3.05
N LEU A 117 4.89 11.82 2.98
CA LEU A 117 4.50 10.86 4.00
C LEU A 117 5.75 10.24 4.61
N VAL A 118 5.97 10.47 5.91
CA VAL A 118 7.19 10.01 6.60
C VAL A 118 6.84 9.33 7.92
N GLY A 119 7.48 8.20 8.25
CA GLY A 119 7.39 7.61 9.58
C GLY A 119 8.44 8.14 10.55
N GLU A 120 8.08 8.29 11.83
CA GLU A 120 9.01 8.64 12.92
C GLU A 120 9.65 7.36 13.49
N GLY A 121 10.97 7.22 13.34
CA GLY A 121 11.69 6.04 13.81
C GLY A 121 11.11 4.76 13.20
N THR A 122 10.70 3.81 14.03
CA THR A 122 10.06 2.55 13.60
C THR A 122 8.53 2.55 13.74
N LYS A 123 7.93 3.70 14.05
CA LYS A 123 6.50 3.77 14.44
C LYS A 123 5.56 3.93 13.24
N GLY A 124 6.06 4.39 12.09
CA GLY A 124 5.22 4.66 10.92
C GLY A 124 4.77 3.39 10.22
N VAL A 125 3.67 2.78 10.68
CA VAL A 125 3.16 1.51 10.16
C VAL A 125 1.75 1.68 9.61
N LEU A 126 1.49 1.14 8.41
CA LEU A 126 0.17 0.94 7.83
C LEU A 126 -0.14 -0.56 7.82
N ASN A 127 -1.02 -1.01 8.70
CA ASN A 127 -1.35 -2.43 8.86
C ASN A 127 -2.71 -2.71 8.22
N GLY A 128 -2.75 -3.44 7.11
CA GLY A 128 -3.99 -3.84 6.42
C GLY A 128 -4.50 -2.86 5.37
N LYS A 129 -3.69 -1.88 4.91
CA LYS A 129 -4.05 -1.01 3.79
C LYS A 129 -2.82 -0.46 3.08
N GLY A 130 -2.85 -0.50 1.74
CA GLY A 130 -1.81 0.06 0.87
C GLY A 130 -2.06 1.51 0.46
N LEU A 131 -1.18 2.03 -0.39
CA LEU A 131 -1.25 3.38 -0.97
C LEU A 131 -1.52 3.30 -2.47
N MET A 132 -2.40 4.17 -2.98
CA MET A 132 -2.57 4.42 -4.40
C MET A 132 -2.16 5.86 -4.71
N ILE A 133 -0.96 6.02 -5.25
CA ILE A 133 -0.40 7.31 -5.64
C ILE A 133 -0.93 7.68 -7.02
N THR A 134 -1.82 8.67 -7.05
CA THR A 134 -2.41 9.22 -8.28
C THR A 134 -1.87 10.60 -8.61
N GLY A 135 -1.34 11.33 -7.63
CA GLY A 135 -0.75 12.65 -7.80
C GLY A 135 0.75 12.67 -8.08
N SER A 136 1.25 13.81 -8.55
CA SER A 136 2.67 14.05 -8.81
C SER A 136 3.36 14.78 -7.65
N ASN A 137 4.68 14.75 -7.64
CA ASN A 137 5.52 15.37 -6.60
C ASN A 137 5.19 14.79 -5.22
N VAL A 138 5.47 13.49 -5.02
CA VAL A 138 5.16 12.74 -3.81
C VAL A 138 6.41 12.08 -3.25
N ILE A 139 6.62 12.23 -1.94
CA ILE A 139 7.67 11.54 -1.18
C ILE A 139 6.98 10.60 -0.18
N VAL A 140 7.38 9.32 -0.19
CA VAL A 140 7.02 8.33 0.83
C VAL A 140 8.32 7.79 1.40
N GLN A 141 8.59 8.03 2.69
CA GLN A 141 9.86 7.65 3.31
C GLN A 141 9.67 7.02 4.69
N ASN A 142 10.45 5.98 5.00
CA ASN A 142 10.49 5.41 6.35
C ASN A 142 9.11 4.99 6.90
N ILE A 143 8.29 4.35 6.08
CA ILE A 143 7.06 3.70 6.54
C ILE A 143 7.14 2.20 6.31
N HIS A 144 6.30 1.45 7.02
CA HIS A 144 6.14 0.02 6.88
C HIS A 144 4.69 -0.29 6.52
N ILE A 145 4.46 -1.06 5.45
CA ILE A 145 3.12 -1.46 5.01
C ILE A 145 3.01 -2.97 5.13
N THR A 146 2.05 -3.47 5.90
CA THR A 146 1.97 -4.89 6.28
C THR A 146 0.58 -5.48 6.18
N ASN A 147 0.54 -6.81 6.27
CA ASN A 147 -0.68 -7.59 6.49
C ASN A 147 -1.77 -7.33 5.44
N LEU A 148 -1.36 -7.37 4.18
CA LEU A 148 -2.20 -7.13 3.03
C LEU A 148 -2.72 -8.47 2.49
N ASN A 149 -3.60 -9.14 3.25
CA ASN A 149 -4.17 -10.45 2.90
C ASN A 149 -3.10 -11.47 2.44
N PRO A 150 -2.07 -11.77 3.26
CA PRO A 150 -0.87 -12.51 2.82
C PRO A 150 -1.15 -13.94 2.30
N HIS A 151 -2.33 -14.49 2.56
CA HIS A 151 -2.74 -15.83 2.13
C HIS A 151 -3.39 -15.88 0.74
N VAL A 152 -3.74 -14.73 0.13
CA VAL A 152 -4.44 -14.70 -1.17
C VAL A 152 -3.81 -13.74 -2.19
N ILE A 153 -3.57 -14.24 -3.39
CA ILE A 153 -3.23 -13.43 -4.58
C ILE A 153 -4.44 -12.56 -4.93
N TRP A 154 -4.15 -11.35 -5.44
CA TRP A 154 -5.11 -10.27 -5.67
C TRP A 154 -5.76 -9.71 -4.39
N GLY A 155 -5.27 -10.14 -3.21
CA GLY A 155 -5.71 -9.64 -1.91
C GLY A 155 -5.35 -8.19 -1.63
N GLY A 156 -4.44 -7.60 -2.42
CA GLY A 156 -4.17 -6.18 -2.54
C GLY A 156 -2.68 -5.86 -2.70
N ASP A 157 -2.40 -4.61 -3.05
CA ASP A 157 -1.06 -4.10 -3.32
C ASP A 157 -0.62 -3.13 -2.21
N ALA A 158 0.67 -3.16 -1.83
CA ALA A 158 1.20 -2.22 -0.85
C ALA A 158 1.31 -0.80 -1.40
N ILE A 159 1.84 -0.67 -2.62
CA ILE A 159 2.00 0.61 -3.30
C ILE A 159 1.60 0.43 -4.76
N THR A 160 0.58 1.15 -5.18
CA THR A 160 0.18 1.30 -6.58
C THR A 160 0.51 2.73 -7.01
N ILE A 161 1.21 2.88 -8.14
CA ILE A 161 1.36 4.20 -8.80
C ILE A 161 0.52 4.12 -10.07
N ARG A 162 -0.52 4.96 -10.15
CA ARG A 162 -1.49 4.89 -11.24
C ARG A 162 -1.80 6.28 -11.78
N GLY A 163 -1.76 6.41 -13.09
CA GLY A 163 -2.17 7.63 -13.76
C GLY A 163 -3.68 7.85 -13.72
N ASP A 164 -4.07 9.12 -13.77
CA ASP A 164 -5.44 9.50 -14.07
C ASP A 164 -5.59 9.59 -15.59
N GLY A 165 -6.38 8.68 -16.17
CA GLY A 165 -6.41 8.45 -17.61
C GLY A 165 -5.03 8.15 -18.20
N ASN A 166 -4.59 8.94 -19.18
CA ASN A 166 -3.31 8.79 -19.86
C ASN A 166 -2.18 9.62 -19.24
N VAL A 167 -2.39 10.20 -18.06
CA VAL A 167 -1.40 11.06 -17.40
C VAL A 167 -0.74 10.30 -16.26
N ALA A 168 0.50 9.84 -16.49
CA ALA A 168 1.29 9.19 -15.45
C ALA A 168 1.77 10.21 -14.39
N PRO A 169 1.77 9.84 -13.09
CA PRO A 169 2.36 10.66 -12.05
C PRO A 169 3.86 10.87 -12.27
N LYS A 170 4.38 12.04 -11.90
CA LYS A 170 5.81 12.40 -12.03
C LYS A 170 6.38 12.82 -10.70
N GLY A 171 7.68 12.60 -10.51
CA GLY A 171 8.37 12.98 -9.28
C GLY A 171 7.83 12.22 -8.07
N ILE A 172 7.94 10.89 -8.11
CA ILE A 172 7.57 10.01 -7.00
C ILE A 172 8.86 9.44 -6.42
N TRP A 173 9.12 9.67 -5.15
CA TRP A 173 10.27 9.12 -4.43
C TRP A 173 9.80 8.24 -3.28
N ILE A 174 10.03 6.94 -3.41
CA ILE A 174 9.77 5.94 -2.38
C ILE A 174 11.13 5.52 -1.83
N ASP A 175 11.39 5.79 -0.56
CA ASP A 175 12.73 5.68 0.02
C ASP A 175 12.72 5.07 1.42
N HIS A 176 13.77 4.34 1.78
CA HIS A 176 13.94 3.72 3.09
C HIS A 176 12.66 3.06 3.62
N GLN A 177 11.98 2.28 2.79
CA GLN A 177 10.89 1.44 3.27
C GLN A 177 11.52 0.25 3.97
N LEU A 178 11.21 0.04 5.25
CA LEU A 178 11.68 -1.16 5.97
C LEU A 178 10.96 -2.36 5.34
N GLY A 179 11.64 -3.06 4.44
CA GLY A 179 11.29 -4.41 4.00
C GLY A 179 11.70 -5.40 5.09
N LEU A 180 10.88 -6.44 5.27
CA LEU A 180 11.12 -7.59 6.14
C LEU A 180 12.56 -8.13 6.06
#